data_AF-A0A2N2ESN9-F1
#
_entry.id   AF-A0A2N2ESN9-F1
#
_cell.length_a   1.000
_cell.length_b   1.000
_cell.length_c   1.000
_cell.angle_alpha   90.00
_cell.angle_beta   90.00
_cell.angle_gamma   90.00
#
_symmetry.space_group_name_H-M   'P 1'
#
loop_
_entity.id
_entity.type
_entity.pdbx_description
1 polymer ?
#
loop_
_entity_poly.entity_id
_entity_poly.type
_entity_poly.pdbx_seq_one_letter_code
_entity_poly.pdbx_strand_id
1 'polypeptide(L)'
;MGKVQQEYSQGDIVLVMGDPAEVLRCMESEYGYTSVRVKYLAKPPLPEIPEDEFPSSYVQLLVAAKDIKEFMLAQVDKMPAHLQSDVRELFSKGTPEQLLHGAREAILDMHKSGALRVFLSGNTES
;
A
#
# COMPACT_ATOMS: atom_id res chain seq x y z
N MET A 1 -18.09 0.26 21.82
CA MET A 1 -16.70 0.63 21.46
C MET A 1 -16.71 0.88 19.96
N GLY A 2 -16.60 2.15 19.54
CA GLY A 2 -16.56 2.47 18.11
C GLY A 2 -15.32 1.85 17.48
N LYS A 3 -15.48 1.14 16.36
CA LYS A 3 -14.33 0.71 15.56
C LYS A 3 -13.57 1.97 15.17
N VAL A 4 -12.26 2.01 15.45
CA VAL A 4 -11.37 3.00 14.85
C VAL A 4 -11.48 2.79 13.34
N GLN A 5 -12.11 3.73 12.65
CA GLN A 5 -12.25 3.69 11.21
C GLN A 5 -10.86 3.98 10.64
N GLN A 6 -10.32 3.04 9.87
CA GLN A 6 -9.01 3.23 9.26
C GLN A 6 -9.12 4.39 8.26
N GLU A 7 -8.43 5.49 8.56
CA GLU A 7 -8.40 6.67 7.71
C GLU A 7 -7.46 6.39 6.52
N TYR A 8 -8.02 6.46 5.31
CA TYR A 8 -7.29 6.33 4.06
C TYR A 8 -7.05 7.71 3.45
N SER A 9 -5.86 7.91 2.89
CA SER A 9 -5.48 9.12 2.18
C SER A 9 -5.17 8.83 0.72
N GLN A 10 -5.33 9.83 -0.14
CA GLN A 10 -4.93 9.71 -1.54
C GLN A 10 -3.45 9.33 -1.63
N GLY A 11 -3.13 8.36 -2.49
CA GLY A 11 -1.79 7.83 -2.68
C GLY A 11 -1.44 6.64 -1.78
N ASP A 12 -2.25 6.32 -0.77
CA ASP A 12 -2.04 5.13 0.05
C ASP A 12 -2.06 3.87 -0.83
N ILE A 13 -1.13 2.96 -0.57
CA ILE A 13 -1.09 1.66 -1.23
C ILE A 13 -1.87 0.68 -0.37
N VAL A 14 -2.84 0.00 -0.98
CA VAL A 14 -3.80 -0.87 -0.31
C VAL A 14 -3.90 -2.21 -1.02
N LEU A 15 -4.50 -3.19 -0.34
CA LEU A 15 -5.04 -4.40 -0.94
C LEU A 15 -6.55 -4.30 -1.01
N VAL A 16 -7.10 -4.74 -2.14
CA VAL A 16 -8.53 -4.99 -2.28
C VAL A 16 -8.71 -6.38 -2.87
N MET A 17 -9.40 -7.26 -2.14
CA MET A 17 -9.65 -8.65 -2.55
C MET A 17 -8.38 -9.44 -2.94
N GLY A 18 -7.22 -9.06 -2.40
CA GLY A 18 -5.92 -9.70 -2.66
C GLY A 18 -5.08 -9.04 -3.77
N ASP A 19 -5.62 -8.02 -4.45
CA ASP A 19 -4.91 -7.28 -5.49
C ASP A 19 -4.40 -5.92 -4.96
N PRO A 20 -3.16 -5.52 -5.28
CA PRO A 20 -2.62 -4.24 -4.88
C PRO A 20 -3.23 -3.10 -5.69
N ALA A 21 -3.62 -2.04 -4.99
CA ALA A 21 -4.23 -0.86 -5.56
C ALA A 21 -3.73 0.41 -4.85
N GLU A 22 -4.00 1.56 -5.44
CA GLU A 22 -3.71 2.88 -4.88
C GLU A 22 -5.02 3.63 -4.62
N VAL A 23 -5.13 4.27 -3.45
CA VAL A 23 -6.28 5.12 -3.12
C VAL A 23 -6.25 6.39 -3.96
N LEU A 24 -7.33 6.63 -4.69
CA LEU A 24 -7.55 7.87 -5.43
C LEU A 24 -8.26 8.91 -4.58
N ARG A 25 -9.28 8.49 -3.82
CA ARG A 25 -10.04 9.35 -2.90
C ARG A 25 -10.89 8.52 -1.95
N CYS A 26 -11.31 9.16 -0.87
CA CYS A 26 -12.25 8.63 0.11
C CYS A 26 -13.51 9.50 0.12
N MET A 27 -14.67 8.87 0.29
CA MET A 27 -15.95 9.56 0.34
C MET A 27 -16.73 9.02 1.54
N GLU A 28 -17.20 9.91 2.40
CA GLU A 28 -18.06 9.55 3.52
C GLU A 28 -19.52 9.83 3.16
N SER A 29 -20.38 8.85 3.40
CA SER A 29 -21.83 9.02 3.28
C SER A 29 -22.41 9.72 4.51
N GLU A 30 -23.62 10.26 4.38
CA GLU A 30 -24.38 10.85 5.50
C GLU A 30 -24.66 9.87 6.66
N TYR A 31 -24.53 8.56 6.41
CA TYR A 31 -24.73 7.49 7.39
C TYR A 31 -23.41 7.02 8.05
N GLY A 32 -22.27 7.66 7.76
CA GLY A 32 -20.96 7.35 8.34
C GLY A 32 -20.21 6.17 7.67
N TYR A 33 -20.69 5.69 6.52
CA TYR A 33 -19.94 4.70 5.72
C TYR A 33 -18.91 5.40 4.85
N THR A 34 -17.67 4.91 4.89
CA THR A 34 -16.58 5.35 4.02
C THR A 34 -16.48 4.44 2.80
N SER A 35 -16.54 5.04 1.62
CA SER A 35 -16.25 4.42 0.34
C SER A 35 -14.85 4.87 -0.12
N VAL A 36 -14.05 3.93 -0.60
CA VAL A 36 -12.67 4.18 -1.03
C VAL A 36 -12.59 3.87 -2.51
N ARG A 37 -12.31 4.88 -3.32
CA ARG A 37 -12.05 4.71 -4.74
C ARG A 37 -10.58 4.40 -4.93
N VAL A 38 -10.29 3.33 -5.65
CA VAL A 38 -8.93 2.84 -5.87
C VAL A 38 -8.63 2.68 -7.35
N LYS A 39 -7.35 2.68 -7.70
CA LYS A 39 -6.82 2.29 -9.00
C LYS A 39 -5.95 1.05 -8.84
N TYR A 40 -6.21 0.00 -9.62
CA TYR A 40 -5.39 -1.21 -9.56
C TYR A 40 -3.96 -0.92 -10.02
N LEU A 41 -2.98 -1.42 -9.25
CA LEU A 41 -1.56 -1.40 -9.63
C LEU A 41 -1.22 -2.59 -10.53
N ALA A 42 -1.87 -3.73 -10.29
CA ALA A 42 -1.82 -4.91 -11.14
C ALA A 42 -2.83 -4.81 -12.29
N LYS A 43 -2.83 -5.82 -13.19
CA LYS A 43 -3.86 -5.93 -14.22
C LYS A 43 -5.23 -6.03 -13.52
N PRO A 44 -6.18 -5.11 -13.80
CA PRO A 44 -7.49 -5.16 -13.14
C PRO A 44 -8.24 -6.43 -13.52
N PRO A 45 -9.17 -6.91 -12.67
CA PRO A 45 -10.00 -8.08 -12.98
C PRO A 45 -10.78 -7.90 -14.29
N LEU A 46 -11.24 -6.67 -14.55
CA LEU A 46 -11.90 -6.26 -15.78
C LEU A 46 -11.06 -5.15 -16.43
N PRO A 47 -10.42 -5.38 -17.59
CA PRO A 47 -9.55 -4.41 -18.26
C PRO A 47 -10.19 -3.03 -18.51
N GLU A 48 -11.50 -3.02 -18.76
CA GLU A 48 -12.31 -1.82 -18.98
C GLU A 48 -12.61 -1.03 -17.70
N ILE A 49 -12.33 -1.59 -16.53
CA ILE A 49 -12.55 -0.99 -15.20
C ILE A 49 -11.20 -0.92 -14.46
N PRO A 50 -10.35 0.08 -14.79
CA PRO A 50 -9.04 0.25 -14.13
C PRO A 50 -9.15 0.84 -12.72
N GLU A 51 -10.31 1.40 -12.39
CA GLU A 51 -10.64 2.01 -11.11
C GLU A 51 -11.96 1.45 -10.62
N ASP A 52 -12.06 1.21 -9.32
CA ASP A 52 -13.27 0.68 -8.71
C ASP A 52 -13.43 1.27 -7.30
N GLU A 53 -14.59 1.07 -6.71
CA GLU A 53 -14.99 1.69 -5.47
C GLU A 53 -15.48 0.64 -4.47
N PHE A 54 -14.87 0.66 -3.28
CA PHE A 54 -15.11 -0.36 -2.27
C PHE A 54 -15.50 0.27 -0.93
N PRO A 55 -16.41 -0.34 -0.17
CA PRO A 55 -16.56 -0.04 1.24
C PRO A 55 -15.23 -0.23 1.96
N SER A 56 -14.88 0.69 2.86
CA SER A 56 -13.60 0.68 3.58
C SER A 56 -13.30 -0.63 4.32
N SER A 57 -14.32 -1.42 4.65
CA SER A 57 -14.19 -2.76 5.25
C SER A 57 -13.56 -3.81 4.34
N TYR A 58 -13.51 -3.59 3.03
CA TYR A 58 -12.89 -4.48 2.04
C TYR A 58 -11.50 -4.01 1.59
N VAL A 59 -11.06 -2.86 2.10
CA VAL A 59 -9.77 -2.28 1.79
C VAL A 59 -8.84 -2.55 2.97
N GLN A 60 -7.60 -2.94 2.69
CA GLN A 60 -6.57 -3.15 3.70
C GLN A 60 -5.36 -2.28 3.36
N LEU A 61 -4.94 -1.41 4.28
CA LEU A 61 -3.74 -0.59 4.09
C LEU A 61 -2.48 -1.45 4.08
N LEU A 62 -1.62 -1.24 3.07
CA LEU A 62 -0.26 -1.76 3.04
C LEU A 62 0.75 -0.70 3.42
N VAL A 63 0.64 0.47 2.80
CA VAL A 63 1.58 1.57 2.98
C VAL A 63 0.80 2.89 2.98
N ALA A 64 0.90 3.64 4.07
CA ALA A 64 0.40 5.00 4.12
C ALA A 64 1.36 5.92 3.35
N ALA A 65 0.85 6.72 2.43
CA ALA A 65 1.65 7.63 1.62
C ALA A 65 2.40 8.66 2.47
N LYS A 66 1.74 9.14 3.54
CA LYS A 66 2.34 10.08 4.51
C LYS A 66 3.54 9.49 5.27
N ASP A 67 3.55 8.17 5.47
CA ASP A 67 4.56 7.48 6.29
C ASP A 67 5.56 6.71 5.40
N ILE A 68 5.57 6.96 4.08
CA ILE A 68 6.34 6.19 3.10
C ILE A 68 7.84 6.14 3.43
N LYS A 69 8.40 7.26 3.89
CA LYS A 69 9.84 7.35 4.20
C LYS A 69 10.19 6.45 5.37
N GLU A 70 9.38 6.49 6.43
CA GLU A 70 9.56 5.68 7.63
C GLU A 70 9.34 4.20 7.31
N PHE A 71 8.32 3.88 6.53
CA PHE A 71 8.05 2.54 6.04
C PHE A 71 9.27 1.96 5.28
N MET A 72 9.82 2.73 4.33
CA MET A 72 10.97 2.29 3.52
C MET A 72 12.22 2.10 4.37
N LEU A 73 12.50 3.02 5.30
CA LEU A 73 13.62 2.90 6.23
C LEU A 73 13.49 1.69 7.16
N ALA A 74 12.28 1.39 7.64
CA ALA A 74 12.03 0.20 8.45
C ALA A 74 12.24 -1.11 7.66
N GLN A 75 12.06 -1.11 6.33
CA GLN A 75 12.42 -2.27 5.51
C GLN A 75 13.94 -2.41 5.38
N VAL A 76 14.71 -1.32 5.38
CA VAL A 76 16.19 -1.39 5.32
C VAL A 76 16.75 -2.17 6.50
N ASP A 77 16.17 -2.00 7.68
CA ASP A 77 16.62 -2.71 8.89
C ASP A 77 16.43 -4.23 8.81
N LYS A 78 15.58 -4.70 7.90
CA LYS A 78 15.36 -6.12 7.59
C LYS A 78 16.28 -6.65 6.47
N MET A 79 17.04 -5.78 5.80
CA MET A 79 17.96 -6.15 4.72
C MET A 79 19.31 -6.66 5.26
N PRO A 80 20.08 -7.42 4.45
CA PRO A 80 21.44 -7.80 4.81
C PRO A 80 22.31 -6.57 5.14
N ALA A 81 23.09 -6.64 6.24
CA ALA A 81 23.86 -5.52 6.77
C ALA A 81 24.74 -4.79 5.73
N HIS A 82 25.31 -5.53 4.78
CA HIS A 82 26.17 -4.99 3.73
C HIS A 82 25.45 -4.11 2.69
N LEU A 83 24.11 -4.13 2.67
CA LEU A 83 23.29 -3.28 1.78
C LEU A 83 22.63 -2.11 2.53
N GLN A 84 22.65 -2.12 3.87
CA GLN A 84 21.85 -1.19 4.67
C GLN A 84 22.31 0.26 4.51
N SER A 85 23.62 0.52 4.49
CA SER A 85 24.16 1.88 4.38
C SER A 85 23.71 2.58 3.10
N ASP A 86 23.89 1.89 1.97
CA ASP A 86 23.70 2.46 0.64
C ASP A 86 22.21 2.68 0.36
N VAL A 87 21.38 1.71 0.76
CA VAL A 87 19.92 1.82 0.60
C VAL A 87 19.34 2.87 1.56
N ARG A 88 19.84 2.96 2.80
CA ARG A 88 19.43 4.00 3.75
C ARG A 88 19.78 5.39 3.23
N GLU A 89 20.97 5.57 2.65
CA GLU A 89 21.36 6.84 2.05
C GLU A 89 20.45 7.18 0.85
N LEU A 90 20.18 6.21 -0.02
CA LEU A 90 19.28 6.38 -1.16
C LEU A 90 17.89 6.84 -0.72
N PHE A 91 17.28 6.15 0.25
CA PHE A 91 15.94 6.50 0.76
C PHE A 91 15.93 7.80 1.56
N SER A 92 17.04 8.17 2.19
CA SER A 92 17.14 9.45 2.91
C SER A 92 17.03 10.66 1.99
N LYS A 93 17.53 10.52 0.74
CA LYS A 93 17.57 11.56 -0.29
C LYS A 93 16.34 11.59 -1.20
N GLY A 94 15.57 10.50 -1.28
CA GLY A 94 14.37 10.41 -2.10
C GLY A 94 13.25 11.33 -1.63
N THR A 95 12.51 11.91 -2.57
CA THR A 95 11.25 12.63 -2.26
C THR A 95 10.13 11.62 -1.95
N PRO A 96 9.08 12.02 -1.20
CA PRO A 96 7.94 11.14 -0.95
C PRO A 96 7.35 10.51 -2.22
N GLU A 97 7.27 11.26 -3.32
CA GLU A 97 6.73 10.79 -4.60
C GLU A 97 7.62 9.71 -5.23
N GLN A 98 8.94 9.89 -5.18
CA GLN A 98 9.91 8.92 -5.69
C GLN A 98 9.87 7.63 -4.87
N LEU A 99 9.81 7.75 -3.54
CA LEU A 99 9.71 6.60 -2.64
C LEU A 99 8.38 5.86 -2.83
N LEU A 100 7.28 6.59 -3.02
CA LEU A 100 5.97 6.01 -3.28
C LEU A 100 5.93 5.29 -4.62
N HIS A 101 6.53 5.88 -5.67
CA HIS A 101 6.69 5.20 -6.96
C HIS A 101 7.48 3.90 -6.82
N GLY A 102 8.64 3.94 -6.13
CA GLY A 102 9.43 2.74 -5.88
C GLY A 102 8.67 1.67 -5.08
N ALA A 103 7.87 2.08 -4.10
CA ALA A 103 7.03 1.16 -3.33
C ALA A 103 5.92 0.52 -4.18
N ARG A 104 5.27 1.28 -5.08
CA ARG A 104 4.29 0.73 -6.03
C ARG A 104 4.92 -0.36 -6.89
N GLU A 105 6.07 -0.09 -7.50
CA GLU A 105 6.79 -1.07 -8.34
C GLU A 105 7.20 -2.30 -7.55
N ALA A 106 7.77 -2.13 -6.36
CA ALA A 106 8.17 -3.24 -5.49
C ALA A 106 6.98 -4.13 -5.10
N ILE A 107 5.85 -3.52 -4.69
CA ILE A 107 4.63 -4.25 -4.32
C ILE A 107 4.06 -4.99 -5.54
N LEU A 108 4.08 -4.35 -6.72
CA LEU A 108 3.61 -4.96 -7.96
C LEU A 108 4.48 -6.17 -8.35
N ASP A 109 5.80 -6.08 -8.23
CA ASP A 109 6.71 -7.18 -8.52
C ASP A 109 6.58 -8.32 -7.51
N MET A 110 6.40 -8.00 -6.22
CA MET A 110 6.07 -8.99 -5.18
C MET A 110 4.73 -9.68 -5.48
N HIS A 111 3.73 -8.94 -5.97
CA HIS A 111 2.44 -9.52 -6.33
C HIS A 111 2.57 -10.47 -7.53
N LYS A 112 3.24 -10.04 -8.60
CA LYS A 112 3.47 -10.87 -9.81
C LYS A 112 4.25 -12.16 -9.51
N SER A 113 5.22 -12.11 -8.61
CA SER A 113 6.00 -13.27 -8.20
C SER A 113 5.29 -14.17 -7.17
N GLY A 114 4.15 -13.74 -6.64
CA GLY A 114 3.44 -14.41 -5.53
C GLY A 114 4.07 -14.17 -4.15
N ALA A 115 5.22 -13.50 -4.08
CA ALA A 115 5.91 -13.17 -2.82
C ALA A 115 5.07 -12.27 -1.90
N LEU A 116 4.20 -11.42 -2.45
CA LEU A 116 3.32 -10.57 -1.65
C LEU A 116 2.38 -11.40 -0.76
N ARG A 117 1.85 -12.53 -1.25
CA ARG A 117 0.99 -13.41 -0.44
C ARG A 117 1.77 -14.02 0.73
N VAL A 118 3.00 -14.46 0.49
CA VAL A 118 3.89 -15.02 1.52
C VAL A 118 4.23 -13.97 2.57
N PHE A 119 4.59 -12.77 2.12
CA PHE A 119 4.90 -11.63 3.00
C PHE A 119 3.73 -11.27 3.93
N LEU A 120 2.50 -11.29 3.42
CA LEU A 120 1.31 -10.99 4.22
C LEU A 120 1.00 -12.10 5.22
N SER A 121 1.15 -13.38 4.84
CA SER A 121 0.95 -14.51 5.76
C SER A 121 2.00 -14.60 6.87
N GLY A 122 3.20 -14.07 6.66
CA GLY A 122 4.25 -14.02 7.68
C GLY A 122 4.04 -12.93 8.74
N ASN A 123 3.20 -11.92 8.46
CA ASN A 123 2.91 -10.82 9.39
C ASN A 123 1.66 -11.07 10.27
N THR A 124 0.96 -12.19 10.09
CA THR A 124 -0.24 -12.54 10.89
C THR A 124 0.06 -13.31 12.19
N GLU A 125 1.34 -13.53 12.53
CA GLU A 125 1.77 -14.23 13.76
C GLU A 125 2.50 -13.31 14.76
N SER A 126 2.16 -12.03 14.86
CA SER A 126 2.72 -11.12 15.88
C SER A 126 1.66 -10.35 16.65
#